data_AF-A0A915NPB7-F1
#
_entry.id   AF-A0A915NPB7-F1
#
_cell.length_a   1.000
_cell.length_b   1.000
_cell.length_c   1.000
_cell.angle_alpha   90.00
_cell.angle_beta   90.00
_cell.angle_gamma   90.00
#
_symmetry.space_group_name_H-M   'P 1'
#
loop_
_entity.id
_entity.type
_entity.pdbx_description
1 polymer ?
#
loop_
_entity_poly.entity_id
_entity_poly.type
_entity_poly.pdbx_seq_one_letter_code
_entity_poly.pdbx_strand_id
1 'polypeptide(L)'
;MGVPLTVLCCGFGKGVSRGLGVAATIMSKMGYREGSGLGAKEQGISRTLQVQRTGRNVGLIVGEEKASAVFTSLSEEGNNDGRRGGSIPTF
;
A
#
# COMPACT_ATOMS: atom_id res chain seq x y z
N MET A 1 -10.65 -5.89 44.52
CA MET A 1 -9.40 -5.24 44.06
C MET A 1 -9.14 -5.72 42.64
N GLY A 2 -9.58 -4.94 41.66
CA GLY A 2 -9.62 -5.32 40.24
C GLY A 2 -8.24 -5.27 39.60
N VAL A 3 -7.87 -6.36 38.92
CA VAL A 3 -6.69 -6.39 38.06
C VAL A 3 -6.91 -5.43 36.89
N PRO A 4 -5.93 -4.57 36.55
CA PRO A 4 -6.07 -3.68 35.40
C PRO A 4 -6.05 -4.52 34.12
N LEU A 5 -6.97 -4.19 33.20
CA LEU A 5 -7.07 -4.72 31.84
C LEU A 5 -5.89 -4.18 30.99
N THR A 6 -4.65 -4.43 31.41
CA THR A 6 -3.46 -4.01 30.67
C THR A 6 -3.14 -5.04 29.60
N VAL A 7 -3.38 -4.60 28.37
CA VAL A 7 -2.60 -4.94 27.20
C VAL A 7 -2.76 -6.40 26.77
N LEU A 8 -3.82 -6.62 25.98
CA LEU A 8 -3.73 -7.51 24.83
C LEU A 8 -2.56 -7.02 23.98
N CYS A 9 -1.34 -7.43 24.34
CA CYS A 9 -0.27 -7.55 23.38
C CYS A 9 -0.86 -8.46 22.33
N CYS A 10 -1.12 -7.91 21.14
CA CYS A 10 -1.39 -8.69 19.96
C CYS A 10 -0.10 -9.48 19.68
N GLY A 11 0.08 -10.57 20.42
CA GLY A 11 1.02 -11.61 20.11
C GLY A 11 0.49 -12.32 18.89
N PHE A 12 0.59 -11.67 17.74
CA PHE A 12 0.41 -12.33 16.46
C PHE A 12 1.53 -13.37 16.40
N GLY A 13 1.12 -14.62 16.67
CA GLY A 13 2.01 -15.75 16.78
C GLY A 13 2.99 -15.78 15.62
N LYS A 14 4.26 -16.02 15.95
CA LYS A 14 5.35 -16.34 15.03
C LYS A 14 4.85 -17.20 13.87
N GLY A 15 4.53 -16.51 12.79
CA GLY A 15 3.93 -17.06 11.59
C GLY A 15 3.94 -15.97 10.53
N VAL A 16 5.06 -15.26 10.41
CA VAL A 16 5.30 -14.33 9.30
C VAL A 16 5.29 -15.18 8.04
N SER A 17 4.15 -15.21 7.36
CA SER A 17 4.02 -15.80 6.04
C SER A 17 5.13 -15.24 5.16
N ARG A 18 5.83 -16.12 4.43
CA ARG A 18 7.14 -15.84 3.80
C ARG A 18 7.18 -14.59 2.89
N GLY A 19 6.01 -14.04 2.51
CA GLY A 19 5.89 -12.79 1.75
C GLY A 19 5.84 -11.49 2.57
N LEU A 20 5.40 -11.52 3.83
CA LEU A 20 5.20 -10.30 4.63
C LEU A 20 6.52 -9.59 4.96
N GLY A 21 7.59 -10.34 5.25
CA GLY A 21 8.90 -9.77 5.58
C GLY A 21 9.67 -9.22 4.38
N VAL A 22 9.59 -9.90 3.23
CA VAL A 22 10.26 -9.45 1.98
C VAL A 22 9.63 -8.16 1.48
N ALA A 23 8.29 -8.09 1.47
CA ALA A 23 7.58 -6.88 1.05
C ALA A 23 7.92 -5.69 1.96
N ALA A 24 7.95 -5.89 3.29
CA ALA A 24 8.37 -4.85 4.24
C ALA A 24 9.78 -4.33 3.94
N THR A 25 10.72 -5.23 3.65
CA THR A 25 12.11 -4.87 3.33
C THR A 25 12.21 -4.02 2.06
N ILE A 26 11.47 -4.37 1.01
CA ILE A 26 11.42 -3.61 -0.24
C ILE A 26 10.78 -2.24 0.00
N MET A 27 9.65 -2.18 0.72
CA MET A 27 8.96 -0.93 1.02
C MET A 27 9.88 0.05 1.76
N SER A 28 10.57 -0.41 2.82
CA SER A 28 11.52 0.44 3.55
C SER A 28 12.69 0.90 2.68
N LYS A 29 13.21 0.03 1.80
CA LYS A 29 14.28 0.41 0.85
C LYS A 29 13.84 1.49 -0.13
N MET A 30 12.56 1.52 -0.49
CA MET A 30 11.98 2.52 -1.38
C MET A 30 11.51 3.79 -0.64
N GLY A 31 11.84 3.93 0.64
CA GLY A 31 11.54 5.13 1.43
C GLY A 31 10.17 5.13 2.10
N TYR A 32 9.43 4.02 2.06
CA TYR A 32 8.21 3.88 2.85
C TYR A 32 8.53 3.80 4.35
N ARG A 33 7.72 4.48 5.16
CA ARG A 33 7.81 4.49 6.62
C ARG A 33 6.53 3.88 7.19
N GLU A 34 6.68 3.11 8.26
CA GLU A 34 5.52 2.46 8.89
C GLU A 34 4.48 3.51 9.33
N GLY A 35 3.24 3.33 8.86
CA GLY A 35 2.12 4.22 9.16
C GLY A 35 2.04 5.48 8.29
N SER A 36 3.02 5.77 7.42
CA SER A 36 2.94 6.91 6.49
C SER A 36 2.07 6.57 5.27
N GLY A 37 1.48 7.59 4.66
CA GLY A 37 0.84 7.45 3.35
C GLY A 37 1.87 7.30 2.22
N LEU A 38 1.40 6.89 1.04
CA LEU A 38 2.24 6.80 -0.17
C LEU A 38 2.26 8.13 -0.94
N GLY A 39 3.31 8.35 -1.73
CA GLY A 39 3.49 9.56 -2.54
C GLY A 39 4.38 10.61 -1.88
N ALA A 40 4.75 11.64 -2.64
CA ALA A 40 5.77 12.63 -2.23
C ALA A 40 5.43 13.39 -0.94
N LYS A 41 4.14 13.60 -0.64
CA LYS A 41 3.66 14.28 0.57
C LYS A 41 2.89 13.33 1.49
N GLU A 42 3.09 12.02 1.35
CA GLU A 42 2.35 11.00 2.08
C GLU A 42 0.82 11.12 1.89
N GLN A 43 0.39 11.64 0.73
CA GLN A 43 -1.01 11.96 0.45
C GLN A 43 -1.89 10.73 0.15
N GLY A 44 -1.26 9.60 -0.15
CA GLY A 44 -1.91 8.32 -0.41
C GLY A 44 -2.33 7.60 0.87
N ILE A 45 -3.15 6.57 0.73
CA ILE A 45 -3.75 5.84 1.86
C ILE A 45 -2.67 4.99 2.56
N SER A 46 -2.56 5.11 3.88
CA SER A 46 -1.60 4.37 4.73
C SER A 46 -2.12 3.00 5.20
N ARG A 47 -3.43 2.75 5.05
CA ARG A 47 -4.10 1.49 5.42
C ARG A 47 -4.80 0.87 4.22
N THR A 48 -4.94 -0.43 4.21
CA THR A 48 -5.69 -1.15 3.18
C THR A 48 -7.20 -0.89 3.29
N LEU A 49 -7.87 -0.73 2.15
CA LEU A 49 -9.33 -0.78 2.07
C LEU A 49 -9.83 -2.17 2.47
N GLN A 50 -10.99 -2.22 3.12
CA GLN A 50 -11.61 -3.48 3.52
C GLN A 50 -12.75 -3.82 2.56
N VAL A 51 -13.01 -5.12 2.40
CA VAL A 51 -14.15 -5.60 1.62
C VAL A 51 -15.11 -6.30 2.56
N GLN A 52 -16.32 -5.75 2.69
CA GLN A 52 -17.44 -6.42 3.33
C GLN A 52 -18.08 -7.37 2.31
N ARG A 53 -17.99 -8.68 2.53
CA ARG A 53 -18.61 -9.66 1.64
C ARG A 53 -20.13 -9.56 1.74
N THR A 54 -20.78 -9.34 0.60
CA THR A 54 -22.25 -9.26 0.49
C THR A 54 -22.81 -10.52 -0.19
N GLY A 55 -21.99 -11.29 -0.91
CA GLY A 55 -22.37 -12.56 -1.54
C GLY A 55 -21.17 -13.45 -1.87
N ARG A 56 -21.40 -14.58 -2.57
CA ARG A 56 -20.37 -15.59 -2.88
C ARG A 56 -19.18 -15.00 -3.65
N ASN A 57 -19.46 -14.12 -4.61
CA ASN A 57 -18.47 -13.47 -5.48
C ASN A 57 -18.58 -11.94 -5.47
N VAL A 58 -19.31 -11.37 -4.50
CA VAL A 58 -19.63 -9.93 -4.45
C VAL A 58 -19.29 -9.37 -3.07
N GLY A 59 -18.76 -8.16 -3.03
CA GLY A 59 -18.51 -7.44 -1.79
C GLY A 59 -18.55 -5.95 -1.99
N LEU A 60 -18.83 -5.24 -0.90
CA LEU A 60 -18.84 -3.79 -0.82
C LEU A 60 -17.50 -3.33 -0.25
N ILE A 61 -16.84 -2.38 -0.91
CA ILE A 61 -15.59 -1.80 -0.42
C ILE A 61 -15.94 -0.81 0.67
N VAL A 62 -15.51 -1.09 1.89
CA VAL A 62 -15.72 -0.24 3.06
C VAL A 62 -14.39 0.41 3.43
N GLY A 63 -14.39 1.73 3.57
CA GLY A 63 -13.23 2.51 3.96
C GLY A 63 -13.66 3.83 4.58
N GLU A 64 -12.79 4.41 5.40
CA GLU A 64 -13.01 5.73 5.98
C GLU A 64 -12.83 6.79 4.88
N GLU A 65 -13.86 7.62 4.70
CA GLU A 65 -14.05 8.65 3.66
C GLU A 65 -13.06 9.82 3.78
N LYS A 66 -11.75 9.57 3.66
CA LYS A 66 -10.76 10.62 3.42
C LYS A 66 -9.72 10.21 2.38
N ALA A 67 -10.19 9.67 1.26
CA ALA A 67 -9.45 9.82 0.00
C ALA A 67 -9.97 11.10 -0.66
N SER A 68 -9.55 12.26 -0.15
CA SER A 68 -9.83 13.54 -0.81
C SER A 68 -9.32 13.44 -2.23
N ALA A 69 -10.24 13.57 -3.18
CA ALA A 69 -10.01 13.45 -4.60
C ALA A 69 -8.87 14.37 -5.05
N VAL A 70 -7.70 13.81 -5.33
CA VAL A 70 -6.69 14.47 -6.16
C VAL A 70 -6.20 13.48 -7.20
N PHE A 71 -7.10 13.09 -8.09
CA PHE A 71 -6.72 12.82 -9.47
C PHE A 71 -6.17 14.14 -10.01
N THR A 72 -4.85 14.34 -9.86
CA THR A 72 -4.18 15.47 -10.50
C THR A 72 -4.22 15.16 -11.98
N SER A 73 -5.10 15.88 -12.65
CA SER A 73 -5.23 16.01 -14.10
C SER A 73 -3.91 15.74 -14.83
N LEU A 74 -3.99 14.85 -15.83
CA LEU A 74 -3.00 14.68 -16.90
C LEU A 74 -2.42 16.04 -17.27
N SER A 75 -1.16 16.26 -16.89
CA SER A 75 -0.37 17.39 -17.34
C SER A 75 0.73 16.80 -18.20
N GLU A 76 0.48 16.79 -19.50
CA GLU A 76 1.45 16.53 -20.53
C GLU A 76 2.47 17.67 -20.53
N GLU A 77 3.71 17.43 -20.08
CA GLU A 77 4.90 18.15 -20.57
C GLU A 77 6.09 17.19 -20.55
N GLY A 78 6.75 17.06 -21.70
CA GLY A 78 7.79 16.07 -21.95
C GLY A 78 9.14 16.38 -21.30
N ASN A 79 9.94 15.34 -21.10
CA ASN A 79 11.38 15.46 -21.20
C ASN A 79 11.98 14.23 -21.89
N ASN A 80 12.70 14.49 -22.98
CA ASN A 80 13.28 13.50 -23.87
C ASN A 80 14.70 13.15 -23.38
N ASP A 81 14.85 12.06 -22.63
CA ASP A 81 16.17 11.50 -22.33
C ASP A 81 16.28 10.07 -22.87
N GLY A 82 16.58 9.98 -24.17
CA GLY A 82 17.42 8.95 -24.79
C GLY A 82 17.08 7.47 -24.53
N ARG A 83 15.90 6.99 -24.96
CA ARG A 83 15.72 5.54 -25.23
C ARG A 83 16.51 5.17 -26.50
N ARG A 84 17.78 4.80 -26.32
CA ARG A 84 18.58 4.14 -27.36
C ARG A 84 17.82 2.90 -27.81
N GLY A 85 17.54 2.82 -29.10
CA GLY A 85 16.87 1.68 -29.73
C GLY A 85 17.58 0.38 -29.38
N GLY A 86 16.94 -0.44 -28.57
CA GLY A 86 17.22 -1.87 -28.52
C GLY A 86 16.43 -2.51 -29.65
N SER A 87 17.12 -2.96 -30.70
CA SER A 87 16.54 -3.84 -31.71
C SER A 87 15.96 -5.08 -31.01
N ILE A 88 14.68 -5.36 -31.23
CA ILE A 88 14.04 -6.60 -30.82
C ILE A 88 14.76 -7.72 -31.59
N PRO A 89 15.38 -8.72 -30.94
CA PRO A 89 15.93 -9.85 -31.65
C PRO A 89 14.77 -10.62 -32.30
N THR A 90 14.73 -10.62 -33.63
CA THR A 90 13.96 -11.60 -34.40
C THR A 90 14.66 -12.94 -34.25
N PHE A 91 13.92 -13.94 -33.77
CA PHE A 91 14.38 -15.33 -33.71
C PHE A 91 14.76 -15.86 -35.10
#